data_AF-A0A6A6I6A8-F1
#
_entry.id   AF-A0A6A6I6A8-F1
#
_cell.length_a   1.000
_cell.length_b   1.000
_cell.length_c   1.000
_cell.angle_alpha   90.00
_cell.angle_beta   90.00
_cell.angle_gamma   90.00
#
_symmetry.space_group_name_H-M   'P 1'
#
loop_
_entity.id
_entity.type
_entity.pdbx_description
1 polymer ?
#
loop_
_entity_poly.entity_id
_entity_poly.type
_entity_poly.pdbx_seq_one_letter_code
_entity_poly.pdbx_strand_id
1 'polypeptide(L)'
;MRLLNINTFELHKFDKEIPPYAILSHTWGNEEVTFGMQAQPALKNTSRNRLQVLKVKGFCNLAHDAGYEWGWIDTCCIDKSSPAEESKAIKSGTAGDLEDCRWFTRGWALQGMIAPKVVKFYNKDWEYLGSKSDDHMQDRLNRITGVDKRALRGGHLCLFSAARKMSWASKRNTKLDEDIAYCLLGIFDISMPMLYGEGNKAFIRLQEEIVKQYDDESLFAWKTN
;
A
#
# COMPACT_ATOMS: atom_id res chain seq x y z
N MET A 1 14.55 5.84 -8.89
CA MET A 1 13.22 5.19 -8.98
C MET A 1 13.05 4.53 -10.34
N ARG A 2 12.30 3.43 -10.45
CA ARG A 2 11.91 2.85 -11.75
C ARG A 2 10.41 3.02 -11.97
N LEU A 3 10.00 3.37 -13.18
CA LEU A 3 8.60 3.61 -13.55
C LEU A 3 8.27 2.87 -14.84
N LEU A 4 7.02 2.40 -14.94
CA LEU A 4 6.43 1.81 -16.12
C LEU A 4 5.88 2.92 -17.02
N ASN A 5 6.29 2.95 -18.29
CA ASN A 5 5.61 3.76 -19.29
C ASN A 5 4.25 3.11 -19.59
N ILE A 6 3.18 3.86 -19.36
CA ILE A 6 1.80 3.38 -19.44
C ILE A 6 1.41 2.98 -20.88
N ASN A 7 2.02 3.62 -21.88
CA ASN A 7 1.69 3.42 -23.29
C ASN A 7 2.49 2.26 -23.90
N THR A 8 3.76 2.11 -23.53
CA THR A 8 4.66 1.10 -24.11
C THR A 8 4.84 -0.15 -23.25
N PHE A 9 4.47 -0.08 -21.97
CA PHE A 9 4.72 -1.08 -20.92
C PHE A 9 6.20 -1.33 -20.63
N GLU A 10 7.08 -0.38 -20.96
CA GLU A 10 8.53 -0.49 -20.73
C GLU A 10 8.92 0.19 -19.42
N LEU A 11 9.91 -0.37 -18.71
CA LEU A 11 10.42 0.21 -17.46
C LEU A 11 11.57 1.16 -17.75
N HIS A 12 11.50 2.34 -17.15
CA HIS A 12 12.55 3.35 -17.21
C HIS A 12 13.07 3.66 -15.81
N LYS A 13 14.38 3.86 -15.70
CA LYS A 13 15.03 4.26 -14.46
C LYS A 13 15.25 5.77 -14.46
N PHE A 14 14.81 6.42 -13.39
CA PHE A 14 14.96 7.85 -13.13
C PHE A 14 15.76 8.05 -11.85
N ASP A 15 16.90 8.73 -11.91
CA ASP A 15 17.79 8.90 -10.74
C ASP A 15 17.59 10.22 -9.99
N LYS A 16 17.13 11.30 -10.66
CA LYS A 16 16.98 12.63 -10.06
C LYS A 16 15.60 13.23 -10.34
N GLU A 17 15.32 13.46 -11.61
CA GLU A 17 14.06 14.06 -12.05
C GLU A 17 13.02 12.95 -12.23
N ILE A 18 12.27 12.70 -11.17
CA ILE A 18 11.17 11.72 -11.20
C ILE A 18 9.94 12.43 -11.78
N PRO A 19 9.43 12.01 -12.95
CA PRO A 19 8.26 12.64 -13.56
C PRO A 19 7.00 12.36 -12.72
N PRO A 20 5.91 13.13 -12.88
CA PRO A 20 4.62 12.77 -12.28
C PRO A 20 4.19 11.36 -12.70
N TYR A 21 3.74 10.55 -11.73
CA TYR A 21 3.34 9.17 -11.97
C TYR A 21 2.13 8.76 -11.13
N ALA A 22 1.37 7.79 -11.64
CA ALA A 22 0.30 7.12 -10.90
C ALA A 22 0.83 5.88 -10.16
N ILE A 23 0.22 5.50 -9.04
CA ILE A 23 0.59 4.30 -8.27
C ILE A 23 -0.54 3.30 -8.30
N LEU A 24 -0.26 2.04 -8.64
CA LEU A 24 -1.15 0.93 -8.39
C LEU A 24 -0.85 0.30 -7.03
N SER A 25 -1.63 0.63 -6.02
CA SER A 25 -1.62 -0.10 -4.75
C SER A 25 -2.58 -1.28 -4.83
N HIS A 26 -2.09 -2.49 -4.59
CA HIS A 26 -2.90 -3.70 -4.73
C HIS A 26 -2.43 -4.81 -3.78
N THR A 27 -3.22 -5.87 -3.65
CA THR A 27 -2.78 -7.11 -2.99
C THR A 27 -2.22 -8.10 -4.00
N TRP A 28 -1.07 -8.71 -3.71
CA TRP A 28 -0.47 -9.66 -4.64
C TRP A 28 -1.31 -10.94 -4.71
N GLY A 29 -1.55 -11.39 -5.94
CA GLY A 29 -2.14 -12.69 -6.25
C GLY A 29 -1.11 -13.81 -6.33
N ASN A 30 -1.56 -15.02 -6.71
CA ASN A 30 -0.69 -16.16 -6.99
C ASN A 30 0.20 -15.93 -8.22
N GLU A 31 -0.24 -15.07 -9.13
CA GLU A 31 0.49 -14.72 -10.33
C GLU A 31 0.46 -13.20 -10.51
N GLU A 32 1.63 -12.59 -10.72
CA GLU A 32 1.78 -11.16 -10.95
C GLU A 32 2.77 -10.94 -12.10
N VAL A 33 2.68 -9.78 -12.76
CA VAL A 33 3.70 -9.34 -13.70
C VAL A 33 4.90 -8.86 -12.87
N THR A 34 6.01 -9.59 -12.96
CA THR A 34 7.23 -9.27 -12.19
C THR A 34 8.21 -8.42 -13.00
N PHE A 35 9.22 -7.86 -12.34
CA PHE A 35 10.34 -7.11 -12.94
C PHE A 35 11.16 -7.87 -14.00
N GLY A 36 10.91 -9.16 -14.25
CA GLY A 36 11.50 -9.88 -15.40
C GLY A 36 10.57 -10.01 -16.61
N MET A 37 9.27 -9.74 -16.43
CA MET A 37 8.22 -10.08 -17.40
C MET A 37 7.72 -8.88 -18.23
N GLN A 38 8.11 -7.66 -17.89
CA GLN A 38 7.66 -6.40 -18.49
C GLN A 38 8.05 -6.22 -19.97
N ALA A 39 9.15 -6.82 -20.40
CA ALA A 39 9.59 -6.77 -21.80
C ALA A 39 8.98 -7.89 -22.64
N GLN A 40 8.13 -8.74 -22.05
CA GLN A 40 7.59 -9.89 -22.77
C GLN A 40 6.51 -9.47 -23.77
N PRO A 41 6.40 -10.17 -24.90
CA PRO A 41 5.29 -10.02 -25.84
C PRO A 41 3.93 -10.13 -25.15
N ALA A 42 3.82 -10.75 -23.97
CA ALA A 42 2.57 -10.95 -23.25
C ALA A 42 1.85 -9.66 -22.84
N LEU A 43 2.56 -8.58 -22.47
CA LEU A 43 1.93 -7.29 -22.16
C LEU A 43 1.50 -6.56 -23.44
N LYS A 44 2.34 -6.63 -24.48
CA LYS A 44 2.08 -6.02 -25.79
C LYS A 44 1.02 -6.76 -26.61
N ASN A 45 0.83 -8.06 -26.36
CA ASN A 45 -0.14 -8.90 -27.05
C ASN A 45 -1.51 -8.80 -26.37
N THR A 46 -2.48 -8.25 -27.08
CA THR A 46 -3.88 -8.08 -26.67
C THR A 46 -4.65 -9.40 -26.57
N SER A 47 -4.17 -10.47 -27.19
CA SER A 47 -4.87 -11.77 -27.26
C SER A 47 -4.64 -12.67 -26.05
N ARG A 48 -3.69 -12.36 -25.15
CA ARG A 48 -3.44 -13.14 -23.93
C ARG A 48 -4.22 -12.60 -22.74
N ASN A 49 -5.32 -13.28 -22.40
CA ASN A 49 -6.16 -13.00 -21.22
C ASN A 49 -5.63 -13.67 -19.95
N ARG A 50 -4.40 -13.34 -19.51
CA ARG A 50 -3.94 -13.72 -18.17
C ARG A 50 -4.34 -12.61 -17.18
N LEU A 51 -4.97 -12.96 -16.06
CA LEU A 51 -5.58 -12.01 -15.12
C LEU A 51 -4.62 -10.90 -14.66
N GLN A 52 -3.36 -11.21 -14.43
CA GLN A 52 -2.31 -10.25 -14.06
C GLN A 52 -1.98 -9.26 -15.16
N VAL A 53 -2.04 -9.66 -16.44
CA VAL A 53 -1.84 -8.75 -17.59
C VAL A 53 -3.02 -7.80 -17.69
N LEU A 54 -4.26 -8.31 -17.51
CA LEU A 54 -5.47 -7.49 -17.50
C LEU A 54 -5.45 -6.46 -16.37
N LYS A 55 -4.94 -6.83 -15.19
CA LYS A 55 -4.74 -5.90 -14.08
C LYS A 55 -3.75 -4.78 -14.43
N VAL A 56 -2.58 -5.09 -14.97
CA VAL A 56 -1.61 -4.05 -15.39
C VAL A 56 -2.21 -3.16 -16.48
N LYS A 57 -2.89 -3.74 -17.47
CA LYS A 57 -3.54 -2.97 -18.55
C LYS A 57 -4.66 -2.07 -18.05
N GLY A 58 -5.54 -2.55 -17.17
CA GLY A 58 -6.61 -1.73 -16.62
C GLY A 58 -6.07 -0.54 -15.80
N PHE A 59 -5.01 -0.75 -15.02
CA PHE A 59 -4.31 0.34 -14.36
C PHE A 59 -3.73 1.35 -15.35
N CYS A 60 -3.04 0.85 -16.39
CA CYS A 60 -2.45 1.70 -17.42
C CYS A 60 -3.51 2.55 -18.12
N ASN A 61 -4.66 1.95 -18.50
CA ASN A 61 -5.76 2.69 -19.11
C ASN A 61 -6.28 3.81 -18.19
N LEU A 62 -6.54 3.50 -16.91
CA LEU A 62 -6.99 4.53 -15.96
C LEU A 62 -5.96 5.64 -15.75
N ALA A 63 -4.68 5.30 -15.70
CA ALA A 63 -3.62 6.26 -15.51
C ALA A 63 -3.45 7.15 -16.76
N HIS A 64 -3.59 6.57 -17.96
CA HIS A 64 -3.64 7.30 -19.22
C HIS A 64 -4.81 8.29 -19.25
N ASP A 65 -6.03 7.84 -18.92
CA ASP A 65 -7.23 8.68 -18.86
C ASP A 65 -7.11 9.81 -17.82
N ALA A 66 -6.32 9.59 -16.77
CA ALA A 66 -6.00 10.59 -15.76
C ALA A 66 -4.83 11.52 -16.15
N GLY A 67 -4.27 11.38 -17.36
CA GLY A 67 -3.22 12.24 -17.90
C GLY A 67 -1.79 11.88 -17.47
N TYR A 68 -1.57 10.67 -16.96
CA TYR A 68 -0.23 10.21 -16.59
C TYR A 68 0.42 9.41 -17.72
N GLU A 69 1.71 9.68 -17.94
CA GLU A 69 2.55 8.86 -18.82
C GLU A 69 3.26 7.73 -18.06
N TRP A 70 3.50 7.93 -16.77
CA TRP A 70 4.27 7.02 -15.93
C TRP A 70 3.41 6.40 -14.83
N GLY A 71 3.63 5.10 -14.59
CA GLY A 71 2.98 4.33 -13.55
C GLY A 71 4.01 3.62 -12.67
N TRP A 72 3.67 3.41 -11.41
CA TRP A 72 4.45 2.60 -10.49
C TRP A 72 3.60 1.45 -9.95
N ILE A 73 4.13 0.24 -10.07
CA ILE A 73 3.53 -0.99 -9.56
C ILE A 73 4.64 -1.77 -8.87
N ASP A 74 4.47 -2.10 -7.60
CA ASP A 74 5.49 -2.77 -6.78
C ASP A 74 5.95 -4.14 -7.33
N THR A 75 5.06 -4.88 -7.99
CA THR A 75 5.37 -6.18 -8.60
C THR A 75 6.29 -6.05 -9.80
N CYS A 76 6.15 -5.00 -10.63
CA CYS A 76 6.95 -4.84 -11.83
C CYS A 76 8.08 -3.81 -11.71
N CYS A 77 8.00 -2.81 -10.82
CA CYS A 77 8.99 -1.72 -10.74
C CYS A 77 10.13 -2.00 -9.74
N ILE A 78 9.98 -3.01 -8.87
CA ILE A 78 10.99 -3.42 -7.90
C ILE A 78 11.66 -4.70 -8.39
N ASP A 79 12.99 -4.65 -8.54
CA ASP A 79 13.79 -5.84 -8.79
C ASP A 79 13.94 -6.63 -7.49
N LYS A 80 13.30 -7.80 -7.43
CA LYS A 80 13.24 -8.67 -6.24
C LYS A 80 14.21 -9.84 -6.32
N SER A 81 15.32 -9.72 -7.05
CA SER A 81 16.40 -10.73 -7.05
C SER A 81 17.16 -10.86 -5.71
N SER A 82 16.69 -10.25 -4.62
CA SER A 82 17.14 -10.47 -3.24
C SER A 82 16.07 -11.22 -2.41
N PRO A 83 16.44 -12.11 -1.46
CA PRO A 83 15.61 -13.25 -1.02
C PRO A 83 14.40 -12.93 -0.12
N ALA A 84 14.04 -11.67 0.08
CA ALA A 84 12.86 -11.34 0.84
C ALA A 84 11.68 -11.21 -0.13
N GLU A 85 10.64 -12.02 0.10
CA GLU A 85 9.26 -11.81 -0.40
C GLU A 85 8.75 -12.66 -1.58
N GLU A 86 8.77 -13.99 -1.43
CA GLU A 86 7.76 -14.83 -2.10
C GLU A 86 6.43 -14.75 -1.34
N SER A 87 5.42 -14.07 -1.89
CA SER A 87 4.06 -14.06 -1.30
C SER A 87 3.32 -15.35 -1.66
N LYS A 88 2.99 -16.19 -0.67
CA LYS A 88 1.98 -17.23 -0.85
C LYS A 88 0.60 -16.57 -0.90
N ALA A 89 -0.11 -16.70 -2.01
CA ALA A 89 -1.49 -16.23 -2.05
C ALA A 89 -2.43 -17.29 -1.44
N ILE A 90 -3.34 -16.81 -0.60
CA ILE A 90 -4.44 -17.58 -0.04
C ILE A 90 -5.70 -17.21 -0.84
N LYS A 91 -6.55 -18.21 -1.05
CA LYS A 91 -7.72 -18.24 -1.93
C LYS A 91 -8.50 -16.93 -1.95
N SER A 92 -8.81 -16.49 -3.17
CA SER A 92 -9.71 -15.38 -3.49
C SER A 92 -11.03 -15.52 -2.74
N GLY A 93 -11.32 -14.57 -1.86
CA GLY A 93 -12.67 -14.34 -1.38
C GLY A 93 -13.56 -13.90 -2.55
N THR A 94 -14.81 -14.36 -2.52
CA THR A 94 -15.84 -14.00 -3.49
C THR A 94 -16.05 -12.48 -3.52
N ALA A 95 -16.25 -11.95 -4.73
CA ALA A 95 -16.45 -10.54 -5.00
C ALA A 95 -17.73 -9.98 -4.34
N GLY A 96 -17.64 -8.75 -3.85
CA GLY A 96 -18.80 -7.97 -3.43
C GLY A 96 -18.40 -6.59 -2.91
N ASP A 97 -17.76 -6.54 -1.76
CA ASP A 97 -17.70 -5.30 -0.97
C ASP A 97 -16.27 -4.87 -0.64
N LEU A 98 -16.05 -3.55 -0.66
CA LEU A 98 -14.80 -2.90 -0.25
C LEU A 98 -14.39 -3.33 1.18
N GLU A 99 -15.41 -3.63 1.99
CA GLU A 99 -15.39 -4.05 3.38
C GLU A 99 -14.61 -5.36 3.60
N ASP A 100 -14.66 -6.30 2.65
CA ASP A 100 -13.95 -7.58 2.73
C ASP A 100 -12.59 -7.55 2.01
N CYS A 101 -12.17 -6.39 1.52
CA CYS A 101 -10.94 -6.27 0.77
C CYS A 101 -9.72 -6.49 1.67
N ARG A 102 -8.93 -7.53 1.36
CA ARG A 102 -7.66 -7.86 2.04
C ARG A 102 -6.66 -6.70 2.05
N TRP A 103 -6.77 -5.73 1.14
CA TRP A 103 -5.90 -4.56 1.14
C TRP A 103 -5.94 -3.81 2.48
N PHE A 104 -7.11 -3.71 3.12
CA PHE A 104 -7.26 -3.00 4.40
C PHE A 104 -6.60 -3.72 5.59
N THR A 105 -6.34 -5.02 5.47
CA THR A 105 -5.68 -5.83 6.51
C THR A 105 -4.17 -5.94 6.31
N ARG A 106 -3.57 -5.25 5.34
CA ARG A 106 -2.12 -5.26 5.09
C ARG A 106 -1.44 -4.10 5.79
N GLY A 107 -0.37 -4.36 6.56
CA GLY A 107 0.38 -3.33 7.31
C GLY A 107 0.69 -2.07 6.50
N TRP A 108 1.47 -2.21 5.43
CA TRP A 108 1.90 -1.12 4.55
C TRP A 108 0.77 -0.36 3.83
N ALA A 109 -0.41 -0.96 3.68
CA ALA A 109 -1.55 -0.28 3.07
C ALA A 109 -2.07 0.88 3.95
N LEU A 110 -1.79 0.88 5.26
CA LEU A 110 -2.13 2.00 6.15
C LEU A 110 -1.55 3.31 5.64
N GLN A 111 -0.24 3.33 5.41
CA GLN A 111 0.46 4.52 4.95
C GLN A 111 0.02 4.90 3.54
N GLY A 112 -0.13 3.90 2.66
CA GLY A 112 -0.65 4.10 1.31
C GLY A 112 -2.05 4.71 1.26
N MET A 113 -2.85 4.52 2.31
CA MET A 113 -4.17 5.15 2.45
C MET A 113 -4.09 6.56 3.04
N ILE A 114 -3.33 6.75 4.11
CA ILE A 114 -3.30 8.00 4.87
C ILE A 114 -2.46 9.06 4.15
N ALA A 115 -1.23 8.73 3.73
CA ALA A 115 -0.25 9.70 3.29
C ALA A 115 -0.60 10.43 1.98
N PRO A 116 -1.12 9.78 0.92
CA PRO A 116 -1.41 10.49 -0.33
C PRO A 116 -2.62 11.41 -0.21
N LYS A 117 -2.58 12.60 -0.82
CA LYS A 117 -3.75 13.50 -0.83
C LYS A 117 -4.93 12.94 -1.63
N VAL A 118 -4.64 12.21 -2.69
CA VAL A 118 -5.62 11.63 -3.62
C VAL A 118 -5.45 10.12 -3.65
N VAL A 119 -6.53 9.40 -3.38
CA VAL A 119 -6.62 7.94 -3.51
C VAL A 119 -7.98 7.63 -4.12
N LYS A 120 -8.01 6.90 -5.23
CA LYS A 120 -9.23 6.45 -5.90
C LYS A 120 -9.33 4.93 -5.79
N PHE A 121 -10.51 4.43 -5.44
CA PHE A 121 -10.76 3.00 -5.28
C PHE A 121 -11.50 2.45 -6.48
N TYR A 122 -11.06 1.28 -6.95
CA TYR A 122 -11.63 0.56 -8.07
C TYR A 122 -11.80 -0.92 -7.68
N ASN A 123 -12.81 -1.58 -8.23
CA ASN A 123 -12.98 -3.02 -8.04
C ASN A 123 -12.11 -3.82 -9.03
N LYS A 124 -12.23 -5.16 -8.99
CA LYS A 124 -11.49 -6.08 -9.87
C LYS A 124 -11.79 -5.88 -11.37
N ASP A 125 -12.94 -5.30 -11.67
CA ASP A 125 -13.43 -5.04 -13.03
C ASP A 125 -13.12 -3.58 -13.46
N TRP A 126 -12.31 -2.87 -12.67
CA TRP A 126 -11.92 -1.46 -12.87
C TRP A 126 -13.09 -0.46 -12.82
N GLU A 127 -14.20 -0.84 -12.19
CA GLU A 127 -15.30 0.07 -11.91
C GLU A 127 -14.93 0.97 -10.72
N TYR A 128 -15.24 2.26 -10.86
CA TYR A 128 -14.93 3.26 -9.85
C TYR A 128 -15.85 3.14 -8.63
N LEU A 129 -15.27 2.99 -7.45
CA LEU A 129 -15.99 2.83 -6.18
C LEU A 129 -16.10 4.13 -5.37
N GLY A 130 -15.24 5.12 -5.65
CA GLY A 130 -15.16 6.39 -4.94
C GLY A 130 -13.72 6.83 -4.65
N SER A 131 -13.59 8.06 -4.18
CA SER A 131 -12.31 8.68 -3.79
C SER A 131 -12.23 8.81 -2.27
N LYS A 132 -11.02 8.74 -1.71
CA LYS A 132 -10.77 9.07 -0.30
C LYS A 132 -11.25 10.46 0.09
N SER A 133 -11.36 11.39 -0.87
CA SER A 133 -11.91 12.73 -0.65
C SER A 133 -13.42 12.74 -0.41
N ASP A 134 -14.14 11.71 -0.84
CA ASP A 134 -15.61 11.71 -0.81
C ASP A 134 -16.11 11.38 0.60
N ASP A 135 -17.11 12.11 1.08
CA ASP A 135 -17.62 11.92 2.45
C ASP A 135 -18.17 10.50 2.67
N HIS A 136 -18.95 9.98 1.71
CA HIS A 136 -19.48 8.62 1.80
C HIS A 136 -18.36 7.56 1.88
N MET A 137 -17.23 7.81 1.20
CA MET A 137 -16.10 6.91 1.18
C MET A 137 -15.32 7.00 2.48
N GLN A 138 -15.13 8.19 3.05
CA GLN A 138 -14.49 8.36 4.36
C GLN A 138 -15.27 7.66 5.47
N ASP A 139 -16.60 7.67 5.41
CA ASP A 139 -17.46 6.96 6.35
C ASP A 139 -17.25 5.44 6.24
N ARG A 140 -17.21 4.91 5.02
CA ARG A 140 -16.91 3.50 4.77
C ARG A 140 -15.51 3.13 5.25
N LEU A 141 -14.49 3.89 4.87
CA LEU A 141 -13.10 3.67 5.26
C LEU A 141 -12.91 3.72 6.77
N ASN A 142 -13.58 4.66 7.46
CA ASN A 142 -13.54 4.75 8.92
C ASN A 142 -14.15 3.49 9.57
N ARG A 143 -15.28 2.98 9.04
CA ARG A 143 -15.89 1.74 9.54
C ARG A 143 -15.00 0.51 9.33
N ILE A 144 -14.36 0.41 8.17
CA ILE A 144 -13.50 -0.74 7.81
C ILE A 144 -12.20 -0.72 8.62
N THR A 145 -11.54 0.44 8.71
CA THR A 145 -10.14 0.55 9.16
C THR A 145 -9.98 1.16 10.55
N GLY A 146 -11.02 1.81 11.09
CA GLY A 146 -10.94 2.62 12.31
C GLY A 146 -10.19 3.95 12.15
N VAL A 147 -9.66 4.26 10.96
CA VAL A 147 -8.91 5.51 10.72
C VAL A 147 -9.85 6.72 10.79
N ASP A 148 -9.50 7.71 11.61
CA ASP A 148 -10.30 8.93 11.78
C ASP A 148 -10.42 9.70 10.44
N LYS A 149 -11.62 10.19 10.12
CA LYS A 149 -11.89 10.93 8.88
C LYS A 149 -10.96 12.15 8.72
N ARG A 150 -10.57 12.79 9.83
CA ARG A 150 -9.60 13.89 9.83
C ARG A 150 -8.22 13.45 9.35
N ALA A 151 -7.78 12.25 9.71
CA ALA A 151 -6.53 11.68 9.19
C ALA A 151 -6.66 11.34 7.70
N LEU A 152 -7.79 10.77 7.26
CA LEU A 152 -8.05 10.48 5.84
C LEU A 152 -8.02 11.75 4.96
N ARG A 153 -8.50 12.88 5.49
CA ARG A 153 -8.49 14.20 4.85
C ARG A 153 -7.11 14.88 4.85
N GLY A 154 -6.08 14.24 5.41
CA GLY A 154 -4.72 14.79 5.47
C GLY A 154 -4.47 15.72 6.65
N GLY A 155 -5.27 15.62 7.72
CA GLY A 155 -4.99 16.32 8.98
C GLY A 155 -3.68 15.85 9.61
N HIS A 156 -3.03 16.75 10.36
CA HIS A 156 -1.76 16.46 11.02
C HIS A 156 -1.87 15.26 11.98
N LEU A 157 -1.01 14.25 11.78
CA LEU A 157 -1.06 13.02 12.56
C LEU A 157 -0.68 13.22 14.03
N CYS A 158 0.03 14.30 14.38
CA CYS A 158 0.36 14.65 15.76
C CYS A 158 -0.89 14.95 16.63
N LEU A 159 -2.05 15.21 16.02
CA LEU A 159 -3.32 15.45 16.74
C LEU A 159 -3.96 14.17 17.28
N PHE A 160 -3.42 13.00 16.96
CA PHE A 160 -3.91 11.70 17.41
C PHE A 160 -2.93 11.08 18.38
N SER A 161 -3.45 10.55 19.48
CA SER A 161 -2.63 9.83 20.45
C SER A 161 -2.04 8.55 19.85
N ALA A 162 -0.96 8.07 20.47
CA ALA A 162 -0.30 6.83 20.12
C ALA A 162 -1.28 5.65 20.12
N ALA A 163 -2.14 5.53 21.14
CA ALA A 163 -3.18 4.51 21.19
C ALA A 163 -4.11 4.53 19.97
N ARG A 164 -4.51 5.73 19.51
CA ARG A 164 -5.40 5.85 18.35
C ARG A 164 -4.68 5.43 17.07
N LYS A 165 -3.45 5.87 16.86
CA LYS A 165 -2.63 5.43 15.72
C LYS A 165 -2.40 3.92 15.74
N MET A 166 -2.10 3.34 16.90
CA MET A 166 -1.98 1.90 17.08
C MET A 166 -3.30 1.19 16.74
N SER A 167 -4.45 1.72 17.18
CA SER A 167 -5.77 1.15 16.87
C SER A 167 -6.03 1.00 15.38
N TRP A 168 -5.52 1.92 14.56
CA TRP A 168 -5.61 1.81 13.11
C TRP A 168 -4.86 0.58 12.60
N ALA A 169 -3.76 0.20 13.26
CA ALA A 169 -2.93 -0.95 12.92
C ALA A 169 -3.40 -2.28 13.51
N SER A 170 -4.29 -2.28 14.52
CA SER A 170 -4.74 -3.48 15.28
C SER A 170 -5.10 -4.69 14.43
N LYS A 171 -5.83 -4.46 13.33
CA LYS A 171 -6.37 -5.54 12.47
C LYS A 171 -5.47 -5.83 11.27
N ARG A 172 -4.27 -5.27 11.24
CA ARG A 172 -3.33 -5.43 10.13
C ARG A 172 -2.36 -6.56 10.38
N ASN A 173 -2.00 -7.22 9.29
CA ASN A 173 -1.10 -8.34 9.25
C ASN A 173 0.05 -8.00 8.31
N THR A 174 1.24 -8.43 8.70
CA THR A 174 2.47 -8.37 7.90
C THR A 174 2.98 -9.78 7.65
N LYS A 175 3.89 -9.92 6.68
CA LYS A 175 4.47 -11.22 6.37
C LYS A 175 5.63 -11.53 7.32
N LEU A 176 6.49 -10.55 7.51
CA LEU A 176 7.56 -10.58 8.50
C LEU A 176 7.04 -9.91 9.76
N ASP A 177 7.45 -10.42 10.91
CA ASP A 177 7.01 -9.91 12.21
C ASP A 177 7.49 -8.46 12.38
N GLU A 178 8.73 -8.16 11.99
CA GLU A 178 9.32 -6.82 12.10
C GLU A 178 8.61 -5.75 11.27
N ASP A 179 7.95 -6.13 10.16
CA ASP A 179 7.27 -5.18 9.28
C ASP A 179 6.09 -4.50 9.97
N ILE A 180 5.52 -5.08 11.04
CA ILE A 180 4.45 -4.41 11.79
C ILE A 180 4.95 -3.11 12.42
N ALA A 181 6.24 -3.05 12.77
CA ALA A 181 6.88 -1.84 13.26
C ALA A 181 7.20 -0.89 12.10
N TYR A 182 7.82 -1.40 11.03
CA TYR A 182 8.28 -0.56 9.92
C TYR A 182 7.15 0.12 9.15
N CYS A 183 6.01 -0.56 9.00
CA CYS A 183 4.85 0.04 8.36
C CYS A 183 4.19 1.16 9.19
N LEU A 184 4.63 1.41 10.42
CA LEU A 184 4.13 2.47 11.29
C LEU A 184 5.07 3.68 11.39
N LEU A 185 6.30 3.59 10.89
CA LEU A 185 7.30 4.66 11.01
C LEU A 185 6.78 6.02 10.53
N GLY A 186 6.20 6.10 9.33
CA GLY A 186 5.64 7.35 8.80
C GLY A 186 4.35 7.83 9.50
N ILE A 187 3.64 6.95 10.21
CA ILE A 187 2.44 7.33 10.97
C ILE A 187 2.82 7.98 12.31
N PHE A 188 3.93 7.53 12.89
CA PHE A 188 4.51 8.09 14.12
C PHE A 188 5.58 9.15 13.86
N ASP A 189 5.93 9.40 12.60
CA ASP A 189 7.02 10.31 12.22
C ASP A 189 8.37 9.91 12.86
N ILE A 190 8.64 8.60 12.88
CA ILE A 190 9.85 8.02 13.48
C ILE A 190 10.84 7.63 12.40
N SER A 191 12.10 7.98 12.63
CA SER A 191 13.23 7.53 11.83
C SER A 191 14.09 6.57 12.65
N MET A 192 14.07 5.28 12.27
CA MET A 192 14.94 4.25 12.85
C MET A 192 15.41 3.27 11.76
N PRO A 193 16.60 2.64 11.92
CA PRO A 193 17.08 1.66 10.95
C PRO A 193 16.18 0.42 10.87
N MET A 194 15.88 -0.01 9.64
CA MET A 194 15.19 -1.28 9.37
C MET A 194 16.22 -2.43 9.37
N LEU A 195 16.19 -3.27 10.41
CA LEU A 195 17.05 -4.45 10.55
C LEU A 195 16.21 -5.72 10.31
N TYR A 196 16.21 -6.23 9.08
CA TYR A 196 15.51 -7.46 8.76
C TYR A 196 16.15 -8.68 9.45
N GLY A 197 15.30 -9.54 10.04
CA GLY A 197 15.70 -10.67 10.87
C GLY A 197 15.63 -10.41 12.38
N GLU A 198 15.25 -9.21 12.84
CA GLU A 198 15.10 -8.91 14.27
C GLU A 198 13.74 -9.32 14.86
N GLY A 199 12.75 -9.63 14.00
CA GLY A 199 11.40 -10.03 14.40
C GLY A 199 10.70 -9.00 15.29
N ASN A 200 10.03 -9.47 16.34
CA ASN A 200 9.27 -8.61 17.28
C ASN A 200 10.12 -7.55 18.01
N LYS A 201 11.46 -7.66 18.01
CA LYS A 201 12.34 -6.62 18.58
C LYS A 201 12.20 -5.28 17.87
N ALA A 202 11.86 -5.29 16.57
CA ALA A 202 11.60 -4.07 15.82
C ALA A 202 10.44 -3.27 16.43
N PHE A 203 9.40 -3.96 16.92
CA PHE A 203 8.24 -3.30 17.52
C PHE A 203 8.58 -2.70 18.89
N ILE A 204 9.40 -3.38 19.68
CA ILE A 204 9.91 -2.83 20.95
C ILE A 204 10.69 -1.55 20.70
N ARG A 205 11.61 -1.56 19.72
CA ARG A 205 12.38 -0.37 19.33
C ARG A 205 11.47 0.77 18.84
N LEU A 206 10.43 0.46 18.07
CA LEU A 206 9.44 1.45 17.69
C LEU A 206 8.79 2.08 18.92
N GLN A 207 8.36 1.28 19.90
CA GLN A 207 7.75 1.80 21.13
C GLN A 207 8.74 2.67 21.91
N GLU A 208 10.01 2.27 22.03
CA GLU A 208 11.05 3.09 22.66
C GLU A 208 11.21 4.45 21.95
N GLU A 209 11.23 4.48 20.62
CA GLU A 209 11.31 5.73 19.86
C GLU A 209 10.05 6.59 20.01
N ILE A 210 8.86 5.99 20.10
CA ILE A 210 7.62 6.73 20.39
C ILE A 210 7.73 7.40 21.76
N VAL A 211 8.14 6.67 22.80
CA VAL A 211 8.25 7.22 24.17
C VAL A 211 9.31 8.32 24.26
N LYS A 212 10.43 8.19 23.53
CA LYS A 212 11.48 9.22 23.51
C LYS A 212 11.01 10.53 22.87
N GLN A 213 10.15 10.45 21.85
CA GLN A 213 9.71 11.62 21.09
C GLN A 213 8.39 12.21 21.60
N TYR A 214 7.51 11.39 22.18
CA TYR A 214 6.18 11.77 22.60
C TYR A 214 5.97 11.40 24.06
N ASP A 215 5.59 12.38 24.88
CA ASP A 215 5.11 12.18 26.25
C ASP A 215 3.63 11.73 26.21
N ASP A 216 3.38 10.56 25.62
CA ASP A 216 2.04 10.00 25.42
C ASP A 216 1.93 8.61 26.04
N GLU A 217 1.51 8.57 27.31
CA GLU A 217 1.30 7.35 28.09
C GLU A 217 0.22 6.42 27.50
N SER A 218 -0.62 6.91 26.57
CA SER A 218 -1.63 6.07 25.92
C SER A 218 -1.03 4.93 25.11
N LEU A 219 0.25 5.02 24.75
CA LEU A 219 0.99 3.92 24.12
C LEU A 219 0.88 2.62 24.95
N PHE A 220 0.88 2.70 26.27
CA PHE A 220 0.78 1.54 27.17
C PHE A 220 -0.66 1.03 27.37
N ALA A 221 -1.66 1.79 26.95
CA ALA A 221 -3.05 1.31 26.91
C ALA A 221 -3.29 0.29 25.77
N TRP A 222 -2.30 0.11 24.90
CA TRP A 222 -2.29 -0.91 23.86
C TRP A 222 -1.96 -2.29 24.43
N LYS A 223 -2.76 -3.30 24.07
CA LYS A 223 -2.43 -4.71 24.29
C LYS A 223 -2.31 -5.41 22.93
N THR A 224 -1.17 -6.05 22.70
CA THR A 224 -1.06 -7.09 21.68
C THR A 224 -1.81 -8.32 22.20
N ASN A 225 -2.89 -8.72 21.52
CA ASN A 225 -3.50 -10.03 21.74
C ASN A 225 -2.62 -11.12 21.15
#